data_AF-A0A7R6PTT4-F1
#
_entry.id   AF-A0A7R6PTT4-F1
#
_cell.length_a   1.000
_cell.length_b   1.000
_cell.length_c   1.000
_cell.angle_alpha   90.00
_cell.angle_beta   90.00
_cell.angle_gamma   90.00
#
_symmetry.space_group_name_H-M   'P 1'
#
loop_
_entity.id
_entity.type
_entity.pdbx_description
1 polymer ?
#
loop_
_entity_poly.entity_id
_entity_poly.type
_entity_poly.pdbx_seq_one_letter_code
_entity_poly.pdbx_strand_id
1 'polypeptide(L)'
;MKNFYKAVLIAIVFLIFLGLKYPLATMLSLKKISDYPVLRLDFYGTNPFLPKNAKELKRMIKMFYPSATKRRNDIYCSLIASKSNNGTIYGRNFDWYKAVPVVVVSHAIEGKRYASISLTDGVYLSVKGDCGLMDKINAAGAYISPFDGMNEKGLFISIALVKQEKVPQDSKKETISSVLMVRKILDKAATVKEAIDIVNSYNIDFFPGPHVHFLIGDANGDGAIVEFTSKGVKVIEKKDPVFATNFTFYDKAEDADLDSLCWRYKTIDEFFKQNEKADFNSMLSLLKSVAQIGDKAFVTKWGEKLTTQWSAVYMPKGLLKVCFGGDYNKVFTFKIEK
;
A
#
# COMPACT_ATOMS: atom_id res chain seq x y z
N MET A 1 -10.20 53.25 -1.29
CA MET A 1 -9.61 52.31 -2.27
C MET A 1 -8.31 51.65 -1.80
N LYS A 2 -7.24 52.39 -1.43
CA LYS A 2 -5.93 51.82 -1.01
C LYS A 2 -6.01 50.80 0.15
N ASN A 3 -6.86 51.05 1.16
CA ASN A 3 -7.05 50.15 2.30
C ASN A 3 -7.81 48.85 1.94
N PHE A 4 -8.70 48.92 0.95
CA PHE A 4 -9.43 47.74 0.45
C PHE A 4 -8.48 46.79 -0.31
N TYR A 5 -7.64 47.32 -1.21
CA TYR A 5 -6.63 46.52 -1.91
C TYR A 5 -5.61 45.89 -0.94
N LYS A 6 -5.19 46.63 0.10
CA LYS A 6 -4.31 46.08 1.14
C LYS A 6 -4.97 44.94 1.92
N ALA A 7 -6.25 45.08 2.29
CA ALA A 7 -7.00 44.03 2.98
C ALA A 7 -7.19 42.79 2.10
N VAL A 8 -7.52 42.96 0.82
CA VAL A 8 -7.63 41.86 -0.15
C VAL A 8 -6.29 41.14 -0.33
N LEU A 9 -5.18 41.88 -0.46
CA LEU A 9 -3.85 41.30 -0.59
C LEU A 9 -3.46 40.48 0.66
N ILE A 10 -3.72 41.02 1.86
CA ILE A 10 -3.49 40.30 3.12
C ILE A 10 -4.33 39.02 3.18
N ALA A 11 -5.61 39.08 2.80
CA ALA A 11 -6.48 37.91 2.76
C ALA A 11 -5.96 36.84 1.78
N ILE A 12 -5.48 37.22 0.59
CA ILE A 12 -4.89 36.30 -0.39
C ILE A 12 -3.62 35.64 0.18
N VAL A 13 -2.71 36.43 0.77
CA VAL A 13 -1.48 35.90 1.38
C VAL A 13 -1.81 34.94 2.52
N PHE A 14 -2.80 35.27 3.35
CA PHE A 14 -3.26 34.41 4.43
C PHE A 14 -3.87 33.10 3.91
N LEU A 15 -4.68 33.14 2.85
CA LEU A 15 -5.23 31.94 2.21
C LEU A 15 -4.14 31.06 1.59
N ILE A 16 -3.12 31.66 0.96
CA ILE A 16 -1.95 30.94 0.43
C ILE A 16 -1.20 30.24 1.57
N PHE A 17 -0.96 30.95 2.67
CA PHE A 17 -0.29 30.40 3.84
C PHE A 17 -1.07 29.23 4.44
N LEU A 18 -2.40 29.34 4.56
CA LEU A 18 -3.27 28.26 5.00
C LEU A 18 -3.20 27.04 4.06
N GLY A 19 -3.17 27.26 2.74
CA GLY A 19 -3.07 26.21 1.74
C GLY A 19 -1.72 25.48 1.74
N LEU A 20 -0.64 26.16 2.11
CA LEU A 20 0.73 25.62 2.12
C LEU A 20 1.17 25.06 3.47
N LYS A 21 0.48 25.42 4.58
CA LYS A 21 0.83 24.96 5.94
C LYS A 21 1.06 23.44 6.02
N TYR A 22 0.08 22.66 5.57
CA TYR A 22 0.15 21.19 5.64
C TYR A 22 1.08 20.56 4.60
N PRO A 23 1.08 20.97 3.32
CA PRO A 23 2.09 20.53 2.36
C PRO A 23 3.53 20.76 2.86
N LEU A 24 3.84 21.94 3.39
CA LEU A 24 5.17 22.26 3.90
C LEU A 24 5.52 21.44 5.15
N ALA A 25 4.60 21.33 6.11
CA ALA A 25 4.82 20.49 7.30
C ALA A 25 5.09 19.03 6.92
N THR A 26 4.33 18.50 5.94
CA THR A 26 4.53 17.15 5.41
C THR A 26 5.91 17.01 4.77
N MET A 27 6.28 17.90 3.84
CA MET A 27 7.59 17.86 3.18
C MET A 27 8.77 17.94 4.16
N LEU A 28 8.66 18.81 5.17
CA LEU A 28 9.71 18.99 6.18
C LEU A 28 9.81 17.81 7.16
N SER A 29 8.80 16.96 7.24
CA SER A 29 8.81 15.78 8.11
C SER A 29 9.63 14.60 7.57
N LEU A 30 9.99 14.62 6.28
CA LEU A 30 10.73 13.52 5.66
C LEU A 30 12.10 13.34 6.34
N LYS A 31 12.35 12.12 6.82
CA LYS A 31 13.59 11.75 7.52
C LYS A 31 14.12 10.42 7.01
N LYS A 32 15.43 10.32 6.82
CA LYS A 32 16.14 9.05 6.61
C LYS A 32 16.33 8.37 7.96
N ILE A 33 15.97 7.11 8.06
CA ILE A 33 16.03 6.33 9.32
C ILE A 33 16.97 5.12 9.23
N SER A 34 17.53 4.82 8.06
CA SER A 34 18.51 3.75 7.84
C SER A 34 19.33 4.00 6.57
N ASP A 35 20.54 3.40 6.49
CA ASP A 35 21.45 3.51 5.34
C ASP A 35 21.12 2.60 4.16
N TYR A 36 20.47 1.46 4.39
CA TYR A 36 19.51 0.96 3.39
C TYR A 36 18.41 2.01 3.36
N PRO A 37 18.27 2.82 2.29
CA PRO A 37 17.61 4.13 2.40
C PRO A 37 16.11 3.94 2.67
N VAL A 38 15.78 3.89 3.95
CA VAL A 38 14.40 3.85 4.45
C VAL A 38 14.09 5.25 4.92
N LEU A 39 12.99 5.78 4.42
CA LEU A 39 12.50 7.09 4.78
C LEU A 39 11.23 6.96 5.62
N ARG A 40 11.02 7.92 6.52
CA ARG A 40 9.76 8.15 7.23
C ARG A 40 9.20 9.51 6.83
N LEU A 41 7.91 9.57 6.54
CA LEU A 41 7.17 10.79 6.23
C LEU A 41 5.91 10.86 7.10
N ASP A 42 5.72 11.98 7.78
CA ASP A 42 4.47 12.30 8.46
C ASP A 42 3.59 13.15 7.54
N PHE A 43 2.38 12.66 7.22
CA PHE A 43 1.43 13.37 6.37
C PHE A 43 0.37 14.06 7.21
N TYR A 44 0.39 15.40 7.20
CA TYR A 44 -0.48 16.24 8.00
C TYR A 44 -1.64 16.82 7.19
N GLY A 45 -2.81 16.94 7.82
CA GLY A 45 -3.97 17.64 7.27
C GLY A 45 -4.33 17.21 5.84
N THR A 46 -4.78 18.18 5.04
CA THR A 46 -5.08 17.98 3.62
C THR A 46 -4.06 18.68 2.75
N ASN A 47 -3.71 18.05 1.62
CA ASN A 47 -2.94 18.70 0.57
C ASN A 47 -3.85 18.91 -0.66
N PRO A 48 -4.28 20.14 -0.97
CA PRO A 48 -5.21 20.41 -2.06
C PRO A 48 -4.60 20.19 -3.46
N PHE A 49 -3.27 20.03 -3.54
CA PHE A 49 -2.55 19.79 -4.80
C PHE A 49 -2.48 18.31 -5.18
N LEU A 50 -2.91 17.40 -4.29
CA LEU A 50 -2.92 15.97 -4.56
C LEU A 50 -4.11 15.58 -5.44
N PRO A 51 -3.92 14.63 -6.37
CA PRO A 51 -4.96 14.19 -7.28
C PRO A 51 -6.07 13.45 -6.53
N LYS A 52 -7.31 13.68 -6.98
CA LYS A 52 -8.50 13.07 -6.38
C LYS A 52 -9.02 11.86 -7.15
N ASN A 53 -8.65 11.73 -8.41
CA ASN A 53 -9.11 10.66 -9.30
C ASN A 53 -8.02 10.22 -10.30
N ALA A 54 -8.33 9.18 -11.08
CA ALA A 54 -7.39 8.60 -12.03
C ALA A 54 -6.90 9.61 -13.09
N LYS A 55 -7.78 10.52 -13.55
CA LYS A 55 -7.43 11.53 -14.56
C LYS A 55 -6.42 12.53 -14.02
N GLU A 56 -6.66 13.07 -12.82
CA GLU A 56 -5.74 14.00 -12.17
C GLU A 56 -4.41 13.33 -11.84
N LEU A 57 -4.44 12.10 -11.33
CA LEU A 57 -3.24 11.32 -11.03
C LEU A 57 -2.40 11.09 -12.30
N LYS A 58 -3.04 10.69 -13.39
CA LYS A 58 -2.38 10.47 -14.67
C LYS A 58 -1.70 11.73 -15.19
N ARG A 59 -2.36 12.90 -15.04
CA ARG A 59 -1.77 14.19 -15.39
C ARG A 59 -0.54 14.49 -14.52
N MET A 60 -0.65 14.29 -13.21
CA MET A 60 0.44 14.53 -12.27
C MET A 60 1.65 13.63 -12.55
N ILE A 61 1.43 12.33 -12.76
CA ILE A 61 2.50 11.38 -13.08
C ILE A 61 3.21 11.74 -14.38
N LYS A 62 2.47 12.06 -15.44
CA LYS A 62 3.08 12.45 -16.72
C LYS A 62 3.94 13.72 -16.60
N MET A 63 3.56 14.63 -15.71
CA MET A 63 4.23 15.91 -15.53
C MET A 63 5.46 15.81 -14.61
N PHE A 64 5.35 15.09 -13.50
CA PHE A 64 6.35 15.10 -12.43
C PHE A 64 7.09 13.77 -12.23
N TYR A 65 6.48 12.64 -12.65
CA TYR A 65 7.00 11.29 -12.41
C TYR A 65 7.01 10.43 -13.68
N PRO A 66 7.64 10.87 -14.78
CA PRO A 66 7.61 10.13 -16.04
C PRO A 66 8.22 8.72 -15.92
N SER A 67 9.17 8.52 -15.00
CA SER A 67 9.76 7.21 -14.68
C SER A 67 8.74 6.19 -14.18
N ALA A 68 7.70 6.63 -13.45
CA ALA A 68 6.65 5.77 -12.90
C ALA A 68 5.82 5.06 -14.00
N THR A 69 5.87 5.58 -15.24
CA THR A 69 5.10 5.02 -16.37
C THR A 69 5.68 3.74 -16.94
N LYS A 70 6.90 3.36 -16.54
CA LYS A 70 7.54 2.10 -16.94
C LYS A 70 6.87 0.94 -16.23
N ARG A 71 6.01 0.21 -16.94
CA ARG A 71 5.34 -0.97 -16.42
C ARG A 71 6.34 -2.12 -16.26
N ARG A 72 6.44 -2.64 -15.04
CA ARG A 72 7.04 -3.94 -14.74
C ARG A 72 5.90 -4.92 -14.49
N ASN A 73 5.99 -6.13 -15.04
CA ASN A 73 4.93 -7.15 -15.00
C ASN A 73 5.43 -8.47 -14.39
N ASP A 74 6.58 -8.43 -13.73
CA ASP A 74 7.32 -9.58 -13.21
C ASP A 74 7.56 -9.37 -11.71
N ILE A 75 6.47 -9.23 -10.95
CA ILE A 75 6.49 -8.80 -9.56
C ILE A 75 5.90 -9.91 -8.72
N TYR A 76 6.46 -10.11 -7.54
CA TYR A 76 6.03 -11.17 -6.66
C TYR A 76 5.77 -10.60 -5.26
N CYS A 77 4.65 -10.99 -4.66
CA CYS A 77 4.28 -10.58 -3.32
C CYS A 77 3.69 -11.78 -2.59
N SER A 78 3.81 -11.79 -1.26
CA SER A 78 3.04 -12.70 -0.40
C SER A 78 2.24 -11.84 0.56
N LEU A 79 0.93 -12.05 0.61
CA LEU A 79 -0.02 -11.30 1.42
C LEU A 79 -0.70 -12.25 2.40
N ILE A 80 -0.77 -11.88 3.68
CA ILE A 80 -1.35 -12.72 4.73
C ILE A 80 -2.18 -11.84 5.67
N ALA A 81 -3.41 -12.27 5.96
CA ALA A 81 -4.25 -11.79 7.05
C ALA A 81 -4.64 -13.00 7.90
N SER A 82 -4.41 -12.90 9.21
CA SER A 82 -4.72 -13.97 10.15
C SER A 82 -5.15 -13.41 11.51
N LYS A 83 -5.90 -14.18 12.30
CA LYS A 83 -6.04 -13.91 13.73
C LYS A 83 -4.74 -14.22 14.48
N SER A 84 -4.55 -13.47 15.55
CA SER A 84 -3.52 -13.68 16.57
C SER A 84 -4.17 -13.86 17.93
N ASN A 85 -3.39 -14.20 18.95
CA ASN A 85 -3.90 -14.25 20.32
C ASN A 85 -4.38 -12.89 20.85
N ASN A 86 -3.94 -11.77 20.25
CA ASN A 86 -4.18 -10.41 20.73
C ASN A 86 -4.99 -9.53 19.76
N GLY A 87 -5.75 -10.15 18.85
CA GLY A 87 -6.49 -9.46 17.77
C GLY A 87 -6.10 -10.03 16.41
N THR A 88 -5.84 -9.18 15.41
CA THR A 88 -5.43 -9.58 14.07
C THR A 88 -3.96 -9.29 13.78
N ILE A 89 -3.38 -10.04 12.86
CA ILE A 89 -2.00 -9.86 12.40
C ILE A 89 -1.95 -10.01 10.88
N TYR A 90 -1.20 -9.12 10.24
CA TYR A 90 -1.08 -9.10 8.78
C TYR A 90 0.38 -9.13 8.37
N GLY A 91 0.68 -9.93 7.35
CA GLY A 91 2.02 -10.11 6.82
C GLY A 91 2.10 -9.70 5.35
N ARG A 92 3.21 -9.08 4.97
CA ARG A 92 3.53 -8.81 3.57
C ARG A 92 5.01 -9.02 3.29
N ASN A 93 5.31 -9.76 2.22
CA ASN A 93 6.57 -9.59 1.48
C ASN A 93 6.32 -8.78 0.21
N PHE A 94 7.16 -7.79 -0.04
CA PHE A 94 7.22 -7.05 -1.30
C PHE A 94 8.49 -7.43 -2.05
N ASP A 95 8.36 -8.31 -3.04
CA ASP A 95 9.49 -8.75 -3.86
C ASP A 95 9.53 -7.92 -5.14
N TRP A 96 10.57 -7.09 -5.22
CA TRP A 96 10.67 -6.05 -6.22
C TRP A 96 12.13 -5.85 -6.64
N TYR A 97 12.31 -5.00 -7.65
CA TYR A 97 13.57 -4.36 -7.96
C TYR A 97 14.02 -3.48 -6.77
N LYS A 98 15.22 -2.89 -6.87
CA LYS A 98 15.73 -1.95 -5.86
C LYS A 98 14.71 -0.84 -5.58
N ALA A 99 14.19 -0.81 -4.36
CA ALA A 99 13.23 0.19 -3.89
C ALA A 99 13.88 1.20 -2.93
N VAL A 100 13.19 2.32 -2.70
CA VAL A 100 13.47 3.26 -1.60
C VAL A 100 12.23 3.25 -0.69
N PRO A 101 12.19 2.41 0.36
CA PRO A 101 10.99 2.30 1.17
C PRO A 101 10.66 3.62 1.87
N VAL A 102 9.43 4.09 1.73
CA VAL A 102 8.92 5.26 2.47
C VAL A 102 7.78 4.78 3.36
N VAL A 103 8.00 4.84 4.68
CA VAL A 103 6.97 4.64 5.70
C VAL A 103 6.21 5.95 5.85
N VAL A 104 4.94 5.94 5.50
CA VAL A 104 4.06 7.12 5.58
C VAL A 104 3.14 6.97 6.79
N VAL A 105 3.25 7.88 7.76
CA VAL A 105 2.33 8.00 8.88
C VAL A 105 1.37 9.14 8.58
N SER A 106 0.11 8.81 8.27
CA SER A 106 -0.94 9.79 7.97
C SER A 106 -1.74 10.09 9.22
N HIS A 107 -1.81 11.35 9.61
CA HIS A 107 -2.49 11.81 10.83
C HIS A 107 -4.00 11.88 10.64
N ALA A 108 -4.80 11.73 11.70
CA ALA A 108 -6.25 11.77 11.55
C ALA A 108 -6.75 13.16 11.12
N ILE A 109 -7.91 13.19 10.49
CA ILE A 109 -8.73 14.41 10.39
C ILE A 109 -10.12 14.01 10.87
N GLU A 110 -10.56 14.59 11.97
CA GLU A 110 -11.83 14.23 12.60
C GLU A 110 -12.99 14.26 11.58
N GLY A 111 -13.77 13.18 11.55
CA GLY A 111 -14.89 12.96 10.63
C GLY A 111 -14.52 12.85 9.14
N LYS A 112 -13.24 12.99 8.77
CA LYS A 112 -12.80 13.06 7.36
C LYS A 112 -11.78 12.01 6.99
N ARG A 113 -10.88 11.61 7.88
CA ARG A 113 -9.80 10.67 7.58
C ARG A 113 -9.35 9.95 8.83
N TYR A 114 -9.24 8.63 8.75
CA TYR A 114 -8.56 7.83 9.76
C TYR A 114 -7.05 8.02 9.72
N ALA A 115 -6.41 8.05 10.90
CA ALA A 115 -4.97 7.92 10.97
C ALA A 115 -4.54 6.54 10.42
N SER A 116 -3.39 6.47 9.74
CA SER A 116 -2.91 5.22 9.14
C SER A 116 -1.40 5.19 8.98
N ILE A 117 -0.86 3.99 8.85
CA ILE A 117 0.53 3.76 8.44
C ILE A 117 0.55 2.92 7.17
N SER A 118 1.38 3.30 6.20
CA SER A 118 1.49 2.63 4.91
C SER A 118 2.92 2.62 4.38
N LEU A 119 3.21 1.65 3.52
CA LEU A 119 4.48 1.53 2.81
C LEU A 119 4.29 1.85 1.32
N THR A 120 5.28 2.55 0.76
CA THR A 120 5.39 2.81 -0.67
C THR A 120 6.84 2.72 -1.13
N ASP A 121 7.04 2.49 -2.43
CA ASP A 121 8.36 2.60 -3.04
C ASP A 121 8.57 4.03 -3.58
N GLY A 122 9.47 4.76 -2.94
CA GLY A 122 9.85 6.12 -3.31
C GLY A 122 10.45 6.23 -4.71
N VAL A 123 10.98 5.15 -5.30
CA VAL A 123 11.50 5.18 -6.68
C VAL A 123 10.42 5.55 -7.69
N TYR A 124 9.16 5.13 -7.45
CA TYR A 124 8.00 5.54 -8.26
C TYR A 124 7.75 7.05 -8.24
N LEU A 125 8.25 7.72 -7.22
CA LEU A 125 8.11 9.17 -7.03
C LEU A 125 9.41 9.91 -7.35
N SER A 126 10.41 9.23 -7.93
CA SER A 126 11.74 9.80 -8.16
C SER A 126 12.47 10.23 -6.87
N VAL A 127 12.19 9.54 -5.75
CA VAL A 127 12.91 9.71 -4.48
C VAL A 127 14.19 8.85 -4.51
N LYS A 128 15.31 9.45 -4.14
CA LYS A 128 16.64 8.81 -4.17
C LYS A 128 17.08 8.24 -2.83
N GLY A 129 16.53 8.75 -1.72
CA GLY A 129 16.85 8.33 -0.36
C GLY A 129 17.87 9.22 0.35
N ASP A 130 18.18 10.41 -0.18
CA ASP A 130 19.15 11.36 0.39
C ASP A 130 18.47 12.46 1.25
N CYS A 131 17.14 12.53 1.24
CA CYS A 131 16.35 13.57 1.94
C CYS A 131 16.71 15.01 1.53
N GLY A 132 17.31 15.19 0.35
CA GLY A 132 17.49 16.50 -0.27
C GLY A 132 16.16 17.18 -0.61
N LEU A 133 16.22 18.41 -1.11
CA LEU A 133 15.04 19.20 -1.42
C LEU A 133 14.09 18.48 -2.40
N MET A 134 14.64 17.83 -3.44
CA MET A 134 13.83 17.09 -4.41
C MET A 134 13.18 15.86 -3.79
N ASP A 135 13.87 15.12 -2.94
CA ASP A 135 13.29 14.00 -2.19
C ASP A 135 12.13 14.46 -1.30
N LYS A 136 12.27 15.61 -0.62
CA LYS A 136 11.18 16.20 0.20
C LYS A 136 9.96 16.57 -0.63
N ILE A 137 10.16 17.19 -1.80
CA ILE A 137 9.08 17.55 -2.73
C ILE A 137 8.40 16.27 -3.25
N ASN A 138 9.19 15.31 -3.72
CA ASN A 138 8.72 14.09 -4.35
C ASN A 138 8.00 13.16 -3.37
N ALA A 139 8.56 12.98 -2.17
CA ALA A 139 7.98 12.12 -1.14
C ALA A 139 6.63 12.62 -0.64
N ALA A 140 6.25 13.90 -0.84
CA ALA A 140 4.90 14.36 -0.56
C ALA A 140 3.82 13.57 -1.34
N GLY A 141 4.17 13.01 -2.51
CA GLY A 141 3.32 12.10 -3.28
C GLY A 141 3.18 10.69 -2.68
N ALA A 142 3.96 10.33 -1.67
CA ALA A 142 3.93 9.00 -1.04
C ALA A 142 2.57 8.68 -0.43
N TYR A 143 1.85 9.70 0.07
CA TYR A 143 0.52 9.55 0.63
C TYR A 143 -0.50 8.95 -0.36
N ILE A 144 -0.44 9.33 -1.64
CA ILE A 144 -1.41 8.85 -2.65
C ILE A 144 -0.99 7.54 -3.33
N SER A 145 0.17 7.00 -2.97
CA SER A 145 0.72 5.79 -3.60
C SER A 145 1.01 4.64 -2.61
N PRO A 146 0.16 4.36 -1.59
CA PRO A 146 0.42 3.24 -0.69
C PRO A 146 0.26 1.92 -1.44
N PHE A 147 1.18 0.98 -1.21
CA PHE A 147 1.05 -0.38 -1.72
C PHE A 147 0.38 -1.29 -0.70
N ASP A 148 0.65 -1.04 0.58
CA ASP A 148 0.00 -1.65 1.73
C ASP A 148 -0.11 -0.65 2.87
N GLY A 149 -0.98 -0.95 3.83
CA GLY A 149 -1.07 -0.21 5.07
C GLY A 149 -2.15 -0.72 6.00
N MET A 150 -2.19 -0.13 7.18
CA MET A 150 -3.23 -0.35 8.18
C MET A 150 -3.66 0.99 8.77
N ASN A 151 -4.96 1.17 9.02
CA ASN A 151 -5.49 2.37 9.67
C ASN A 151 -5.77 2.17 11.18
N GLU A 152 -6.13 3.25 11.86
CA GLU A 152 -6.36 3.24 13.32
C GLU A 152 -7.57 2.41 13.76
N LYS A 153 -8.41 1.99 12.81
CA LYS A 153 -9.53 1.06 13.04
C LYS A 153 -9.10 -0.40 12.94
N GLY A 154 -7.85 -0.67 12.55
CA GLY A 154 -7.33 -2.01 12.34
C GLY A 154 -7.69 -2.60 10.98
N LEU A 155 -8.22 -1.80 10.05
CA LEU A 155 -8.37 -2.22 8.65
C LEU A 155 -7.00 -2.24 7.98
N PHE A 156 -6.64 -3.39 7.44
CA PHE A 156 -5.45 -3.63 6.63
C PHE A 156 -5.82 -3.84 5.17
N ILE A 157 -4.96 -3.35 4.27
CA ILE A 157 -5.03 -3.64 2.85
C ILE A 157 -3.63 -3.80 2.28
N SER A 158 -3.45 -4.76 1.38
CA SER A 158 -2.24 -4.93 0.59
C SER A 158 -2.56 -5.40 -0.82
N ILE A 159 -1.67 -5.11 -1.76
CA ILE A 159 -1.84 -5.43 -3.18
C ILE A 159 -0.78 -6.42 -3.67
N ALA A 160 -1.16 -7.29 -4.60
CA ALA A 160 -0.24 -8.17 -5.30
C ALA A 160 -0.56 -8.21 -6.81
N LEU A 161 0.49 -8.23 -7.62
CA LEU A 161 0.40 -8.35 -9.08
C LEU A 161 -0.34 -9.63 -9.45
N VAL A 162 -1.32 -9.54 -10.34
CA VAL A 162 -1.97 -10.69 -10.98
C VAL A 162 -2.07 -10.46 -12.49
N LYS A 163 -2.57 -11.48 -13.21
CA LYS A 163 -2.76 -11.42 -14.65
C LYS A 163 -3.61 -10.20 -15.04
N GLN A 164 -3.18 -9.50 -16.09
CA GLN A 164 -3.90 -8.34 -16.62
C GLN A 164 -5.22 -8.76 -17.27
N GLU A 165 -6.28 -8.03 -16.94
CA GLU A 165 -7.60 -8.19 -17.55
C GLU A 165 -8.24 -6.85 -17.91
N LYS A 166 -9.17 -6.89 -18.88
CA LYS A 166 -9.97 -5.74 -19.24
C LYS A 166 -11.18 -5.65 -18.30
N VAL A 167 -11.11 -4.78 -17.30
CA VAL A 167 -12.21 -4.55 -16.35
C VAL A 167 -13.30 -3.70 -17.00
N PRO A 168 -14.59 -4.13 -16.96
CA PRO A 168 -15.71 -3.30 -17.41
C PRO A 168 -15.76 -1.95 -16.69
N GLN A 169 -16.18 -0.91 -17.40
CA GLN A 169 -16.32 0.44 -16.86
C GLN A 169 -17.80 0.86 -16.90
N ASP A 170 -18.28 1.47 -15.84
CA ASP A 170 -19.63 2.03 -15.72
C ASP A 170 -19.57 3.55 -15.91
N SER A 171 -20.25 4.10 -16.92
CA SER A 171 -20.24 5.54 -17.21
C SER A 171 -20.82 6.40 -16.08
N LYS A 172 -21.55 5.81 -15.14
CA LYS A 172 -22.12 6.50 -13.97
C LYS A 172 -21.16 6.58 -12.77
N LYS A 173 -20.02 5.87 -12.81
CA LYS A 173 -19.04 5.83 -11.72
C LYS A 173 -17.79 6.64 -12.06
N GLU A 174 -17.25 7.34 -11.07
CA GLU A 174 -15.92 7.96 -11.20
C GLU A 174 -14.84 6.88 -11.31
N THR A 175 -13.77 7.16 -12.07
CA THR A 175 -12.61 6.27 -12.18
C THR A 175 -11.52 6.68 -11.19
N ILE A 176 -11.11 5.75 -10.35
CA ILE A 176 -10.02 5.90 -9.39
C ILE A 176 -8.86 4.98 -9.76
N SER A 177 -7.62 5.38 -9.46
CA SER A 177 -6.49 4.48 -9.67
C SER A 177 -6.41 3.41 -8.59
N SER A 178 -5.74 2.28 -8.86
CA SER A 178 -5.55 1.23 -7.86
C SER A 178 -4.90 1.73 -6.56
N VAL A 179 -3.86 2.55 -6.64
CA VAL A 179 -3.18 3.10 -5.44
C VAL A 179 -4.01 4.17 -4.72
N LEU A 180 -4.78 4.98 -5.46
CA LEU A 180 -5.73 5.91 -4.83
C LEU A 180 -6.88 5.17 -4.16
N MET A 181 -7.29 4.01 -4.69
CA MET A 181 -8.27 3.14 -4.04
C MET A 181 -7.74 2.63 -2.71
N VAL A 182 -6.49 2.14 -2.65
CA VAL A 182 -5.83 1.73 -1.40
C VAL A 182 -5.82 2.89 -0.39
N ARG A 183 -5.41 4.09 -0.83
CA ARG A 183 -5.42 5.28 0.03
C ARG A 183 -6.82 5.62 0.53
N LYS A 184 -7.83 5.57 -0.34
CA LYS A 184 -9.21 5.89 -0.01
C LYS A 184 -9.80 4.91 0.99
N ILE A 185 -9.51 3.62 0.85
CA ILE A 185 -9.89 2.57 1.79
C ILE A 185 -9.26 2.85 3.16
N LEU A 186 -7.94 3.07 3.22
CA LEU A 186 -7.25 3.39 4.47
C LEU A 186 -7.81 4.66 5.15
N ASP A 187 -8.21 5.67 4.37
CA ASP A 187 -8.76 6.92 4.90
C ASP A 187 -10.20 6.79 5.45
N LYS A 188 -11.00 5.84 4.95
CA LYS A 188 -12.47 5.88 5.08
C LYS A 188 -13.12 4.62 5.62
N ALA A 189 -12.54 3.44 5.44
CA ALA A 189 -13.16 2.18 5.85
C ALA A 189 -12.60 1.69 7.18
N ALA A 190 -13.47 1.20 8.05
CA ALA A 190 -13.14 0.52 9.31
C ALA A 190 -13.26 -1.01 9.21
N THR A 191 -14.07 -1.50 8.26
CA THR A 191 -14.36 -2.93 8.08
C THR A 191 -14.12 -3.39 6.64
N VAL A 192 -13.95 -4.69 6.44
CA VAL A 192 -13.84 -5.32 5.10
C VAL A 192 -15.06 -4.97 4.25
N LYS A 193 -16.27 -5.01 4.85
CA LYS A 193 -17.51 -4.64 4.17
C LYS A 193 -17.48 -3.19 3.66
N GLU A 194 -17.11 -2.23 4.50
CA GLU A 194 -17.00 -0.82 4.09
C GLU A 194 -15.95 -0.64 2.97
N ALA A 195 -14.84 -1.38 3.03
CA ALA A 195 -13.83 -1.35 1.98
C ALA A 195 -14.37 -1.89 0.64
N ILE A 196 -15.13 -2.98 0.65
CA ILE A 196 -15.80 -3.54 -0.53
C ILE A 196 -16.85 -2.56 -1.08
N ASP A 197 -17.63 -1.91 -0.21
CA ASP A 197 -18.60 -0.88 -0.60
C ASP A 197 -17.90 0.29 -1.31
N ILE A 198 -16.73 0.72 -0.81
CA ILE A 198 -15.88 1.70 -1.50
C ILE A 198 -15.44 1.16 -2.86
N VAL A 199 -14.90 -0.06 -2.95
CA VAL A 199 -14.46 -0.64 -4.23
C VAL A 199 -15.58 -0.64 -5.27
N ASN A 200 -16.77 -1.07 -4.88
CA ASN A 200 -17.92 -1.16 -5.77
C ASN A 200 -18.46 0.20 -6.23
N SER A 201 -18.14 1.29 -5.53
CA SER A 201 -18.59 2.64 -5.87
C SER A 201 -17.77 3.33 -6.98
N TYR A 202 -16.63 2.75 -7.40
CA TYR A 202 -15.76 3.32 -8.43
C TYR A 202 -15.51 2.36 -9.59
N ASN A 203 -15.15 2.93 -10.73
CA ASN A 203 -14.37 2.22 -11.73
C ASN A 203 -12.88 2.23 -11.32
N ILE A 204 -12.13 1.21 -11.70
CA ILE A 204 -10.68 1.15 -11.46
C ILE A 204 -9.88 1.39 -12.74
N ASP A 205 -8.80 2.17 -12.63
CA ASP A 205 -7.70 2.27 -13.60
C ASP A 205 -6.40 1.82 -12.92
N PHE A 206 -5.64 0.93 -13.55
CA PHE A 206 -4.38 0.46 -12.98
C PHE A 206 -3.20 1.39 -13.28
N PHE A 207 -3.36 2.39 -14.15
CA PHE A 207 -2.27 3.32 -14.46
C PHE A 207 -1.74 4.05 -13.20
N PRO A 208 -0.41 4.17 -13.03
CA PRO A 208 0.66 3.71 -13.92
C PRO A 208 1.14 2.28 -13.60
N GLY A 209 0.64 1.70 -12.51
CA GLY A 209 1.02 0.41 -11.99
C GLY A 209 0.45 -0.76 -12.81
N PRO A 210 0.72 -1.98 -12.34
CA PRO A 210 0.21 -3.16 -13.00
C PRO A 210 -1.18 -3.55 -12.49
N HIS A 211 -1.78 -4.56 -13.11
CA HIS A 211 -3.03 -5.15 -12.66
C HIS A 211 -2.79 -5.91 -11.34
N VAL A 212 -3.56 -5.59 -10.31
CA VAL A 212 -3.39 -6.15 -8.96
C VAL A 212 -4.73 -6.64 -8.42
N HIS A 213 -4.69 -7.63 -7.54
CA HIS A 213 -5.79 -7.89 -6.61
C HIS A 213 -5.49 -7.30 -5.23
N PHE A 214 -6.52 -7.13 -4.41
CA PHE A 214 -6.37 -6.65 -3.05
C PHE A 214 -6.61 -7.78 -2.06
N LEU A 215 -5.80 -7.86 -1.02
CA LEU A 215 -6.15 -8.58 0.20
C LEU A 215 -6.50 -7.53 1.27
N ILE A 216 -7.70 -7.66 1.83
CA ILE A 216 -8.24 -6.76 2.84
C ILE A 216 -8.56 -7.60 4.07
N GLY A 217 -8.20 -7.11 5.26
CA GLY A 217 -8.63 -7.70 6.52
C GLY A 217 -8.94 -6.61 7.54
N ASP A 218 -9.81 -6.89 8.51
CA ASP A 218 -10.18 -5.92 9.54
C ASP A 218 -9.99 -6.44 10.96
N ALA A 219 -10.23 -5.58 11.95
CA ALA A 219 -10.04 -5.88 13.37
C ALA A 219 -11.00 -6.96 13.92
N ASN A 220 -12.10 -7.27 13.21
CA ASN A 220 -13.01 -8.35 13.58
C ASN A 220 -12.47 -9.72 13.13
N GLY A 221 -11.43 -9.72 12.30
CA GLY A 221 -10.87 -10.92 11.69
C GLY A 221 -11.61 -11.35 10.42
N ASP A 222 -12.42 -10.48 9.85
CA ASP A 222 -12.95 -10.68 8.50
C ASP A 222 -11.83 -10.44 7.48
N GLY A 223 -11.88 -11.17 6.36
CA GLY A 223 -10.88 -11.06 5.31
C GLY A 223 -11.44 -11.39 3.93
N ALA A 224 -11.00 -10.64 2.92
CA ALA A 224 -11.44 -10.84 1.55
C ALA A 224 -10.30 -10.59 0.55
N ILE A 225 -10.33 -11.34 -0.55
CA ILE A 225 -9.53 -11.06 -1.75
C ILE A 225 -10.46 -10.42 -2.77
N VAL A 226 -10.07 -9.25 -3.28
CA VAL A 226 -10.86 -8.48 -4.27
C VAL A 226 -10.13 -8.48 -5.59
N GLU A 227 -10.74 -9.08 -6.60
CA GLU A 227 -10.17 -9.25 -7.94
C GLU A 227 -10.97 -8.47 -8.98
N PHE A 228 -10.25 -7.78 -9.85
CA PHE A 228 -10.84 -6.97 -10.91
C PHE A 228 -10.74 -7.71 -12.23
N THR A 229 -11.87 -8.24 -12.70
CA THR A 229 -11.90 -9.20 -13.81
C THR A 229 -12.67 -8.66 -14.99
N SER A 230 -12.57 -9.35 -16.13
CA SER A 230 -13.44 -9.18 -17.29
C SER A 230 -14.94 -9.36 -16.99
N LYS A 231 -15.29 -10.05 -15.89
CA LYS A 231 -16.67 -10.23 -15.40
C LYS A 231 -17.05 -9.23 -14.29
N GLY A 232 -16.27 -8.16 -14.11
CA GLY A 232 -16.45 -7.17 -13.05
C GLY A 232 -15.64 -7.49 -11.78
N VAL A 233 -15.97 -6.81 -10.68
CA VAL A 233 -15.34 -7.03 -9.38
C VAL A 233 -15.80 -8.37 -8.81
N LYS A 234 -14.85 -9.19 -8.37
CA LYS A 234 -15.09 -10.46 -7.67
C LYS A 234 -14.51 -10.38 -6.27
N VAL A 235 -15.34 -10.72 -5.28
CA VAL A 235 -14.96 -10.77 -3.87
C VAL A 235 -14.91 -12.23 -3.48
N ILE A 236 -13.76 -12.68 -3.02
CA ILE A 236 -13.54 -14.02 -2.49
C ILE A 236 -13.40 -13.86 -0.98
N GLU A 237 -14.49 -14.13 -0.27
CA GLU A 237 -14.51 -14.21 1.17
C GLU A 237 -13.90 -15.55 1.58
N LYS A 238 -12.86 -15.50 2.43
CA LYS A 238 -12.22 -16.70 2.96
C LYS A 238 -12.36 -16.71 4.47
N LYS A 239 -12.50 -17.91 5.04
CA LYS A 239 -12.35 -18.09 6.49
C LYS A 239 -10.90 -17.80 6.86
N ASP A 240 -10.72 -17.22 8.04
CA ASP A 240 -9.40 -16.98 8.63
C ASP A 240 -8.57 -18.28 8.64
N PRO A 241 -7.32 -18.28 8.16
CA PRO A 241 -6.58 -17.15 7.58
C PRO A 241 -6.91 -16.87 6.10
N VAL A 242 -6.74 -15.61 5.69
CA VAL A 242 -6.84 -15.19 4.29
C VAL A 242 -5.46 -14.85 3.77
N PHE A 243 -5.02 -15.48 2.68
CA PHE A 243 -3.72 -15.19 2.07
C PHE A 243 -3.75 -15.32 0.55
N ALA A 244 -2.85 -14.58 -0.09
CA ALA A 244 -2.76 -14.45 -1.54
C ALA A 244 -1.31 -14.28 -1.99
N THR A 245 -1.02 -14.73 -3.22
CA THR A 245 0.24 -14.45 -3.90
C THR A 245 -0.02 -13.76 -5.23
N ASN A 246 0.45 -14.28 -6.37
CA ASN A 246 0.40 -13.57 -7.66
C ASN A 246 -0.48 -14.26 -8.70
N PHE A 247 -1.49 -15.00 -8.25
CA PHE A 247 -2.48 -15.65 -9.09
C PHE A 247 -3.90 -15.28 -8.66
N THR A 248 -4.85 -15.47 -9.57
CA THR A 248 -6.27 -15.17 -9.35
C THR A 248 -7.02 -16.36 -8.76
N PHE A 249 -8.06 -16.09 -7.99
CA PHE A 249 -8.93 -17.10 -7.38
C PHE A 249 -10.27 -17.26 -8.13
N TYR A 250 -10.80 -16.19 -8.73
CA TYR A 250 -12.17 -16.18 -9.29
C TYR A 250 -12.41 -17.19 -10.43
N ASP A 251 -11.35 -17.60 -11.13
CA ASP A 251 -11.39 -18.53 -12.26
C ASP A 251 -11.01 -19.95 -11.87
N LYS A 252 -10.79 -20.22 -10.58
CA LYS A 252 -10.39 -21.52 -10.06
C LYS A 252 -11.61 -22.32 -9.60
N ALA A 253 -11.59 -23.62 -9.89
CA ALA A 253 -12.55 -24.54 -9.32
C ALA A 253 -12.35 -24.63 -7.79
N GLU A 254 -13.39 -25.04 -7.07
CA GLU A 254 -13.33 -25.19 -5.60
C GLU A 254 -12.25 -26.18 -5.15
N ASP A 255 -11.98 -27.21 -5.96
CA ASP A 255 -11.00 -28.27 -5.73
C ASP A 255 -9.65 -28.03 -6.43
N ALA A 256 -9.42 -26.81 -6.95
CA ALA A 256 -8.17 -26.49 -7.62
C ALA A 256 -6.96 -26.64 -6.66
N ASP A 257 -5.92 -27.34 -7.12
CA ASP A 257 -4.65 -27.43 -6.40
C ASP A 257 -3.88 -26.11 -6.49
N LEU A 258 -4.21 -25.18 -5.58
CA LEU A 258 -3.59 -23.87 -5.47
C LEU A 258 -2.13 -23.94 -4.99
N ASP A 259 -1.76 -25.00 -4.26
CA ASP A 259 -0.42 -25.20 -3.73
C ASP A 259 0.60 -25.43 -4.86
N SER A 260 0.17 -26.11 -5.94
CA SER A 260 0.97 -26.29 -7.15
C SER A 260 1.28 -24.99 -7.90
N LEU A 261 0.46 -23.95 -7.73
CA LEU A 261 0.58 -22.70 -8.50
C LEU A 261 1.72 -21.79 -8.00
N CYS A 262 2.05 -21.88 -6.71
CA CYS A 262 3.11 -21.07 -6.12
C CYS A 262 3.68 -21.71 -4.85
N TRP A 263 4.99 -21.98 -4.84
CA TRP A 263 5.67 -22.53 -3.66
C TRP A 263 5.51 -21.65 -2.41
N ARG A 264 5.42 -20.32 -2.56
CA ARG A 264 5.18 -19.39 -1.45
C ARG A 264 3.78 -19.55 -0.89
N TYR A 265 2.77 -19.73 -1.77
CA TYR A 265 1.40 -19.99 -1.35
C TYR A 265 1.34 -21.31 -0.57
N LYS A 266 1.90 -22.38 -1.13
CA LYS A 266 1.99 -23.69 -0.48
C LYS A 266 2.64 -23.62 0.91
N THR A 267 3.76 -22.91 1.03
CA THR A 267 4.46 -22.76 2.31
C THR A 267 3.59 -22.04 3.36
N ILE A 268 2.81 -21.03 2.94
CA ILE A 268 1.87 -20.31 3.83
C ILE A 268 0.71 -21.23 4.22
N ASP A 269 0.14 -21.97 3.27
CA ASP A 269 -0.95 -22.90 3.51
C ASP A 269 -0.54 -24.02 4.47
N GLU A 270 0.63 -24.63 4.27
CA GLU A 270 1.20 -25.65 5.15
C GLU A 270 1.44 -25.12 6.58
N PHE A 271 1.90 -23.87 6.73
CA PHE A 271 2.04 -23.24 8.03
C PHE A 271 0.69 -23.16 8.76
N PHE A 272 -0.36 -22.70 8.09
CA PHE A 272 -1.67 -22.52 8.72
C PHE A 272 -2.49 -23.81 8.87
N LYS A 273 -2.19 -24.86 8.11
CA LYS A 273 -2.67 -26.22 8.39
C LYS A 273 -2.16 -26.76 9.73
N GLN A 274 -0.99 -26.29 10.19
CA GLN A 274 -0.36 -26.72 11.43
C GLN A 274 -0.54 -25.72 12.58
N ASN A 275 -0.93 -24.48 12.28
CA ASN A 275 -1.03 -23.39 13.24
C ASN A 275 -2.32 -22.61 13.01
N GLU A 276 -3.25 -22.65 13.96
CA GLU A 276 -4.52 -21.91 13.84
C GLU A 276 -4.33 -20.38 13.86
N LYS A 277 -3.24 -19.88 14.44
CA LYS A 277 -2.98 -18.44 14.64
C LYS A 277 -1.51 -18.12 14.45
N ALA A 278 -1.21 -16.87 14.11
CA ALA A 278 0.15 -16.35 14.07
C ALA A 278 0.39 -15.29 15.17
N ASP A 279 1.62 -15.20 15.65
CA ASP A 279 2.12 -14.07 16.42
C ASP A 279 3.23 -13.35 15.62
N PHE A 280 3.85 -12.33 16.20
CA PHE A 280 4.90 -11.59 15.50
C PHE A 280 6.08 -12.48 15.08
N ASN A 281 6.54 -13.37 15.96
CA ASN A 281 7.72 -14.18 15.69
C ASN A 281 7.41 -15.24 14.63
N SER A 282 6.26 -15.92 14.74
CA SER A 282 5.86 -16.93 13.76
C SER A 282 5.54 -16.29 12.41
N MET A 283 4.86 -15.13 12.37
CA MET A 283 4.61 -14.39 11.13
C MET A 283 5.91 -13.91 10.47
N LEU A 284 6.86 -13.34 11.24
CA LEU A 284 8.13 -12.89 10.67
C LEU A 284 8.97 -14.08 10.15
N SER A 285 8.97 -15.20 10.87
CA SER A 285 9.63 -16.43 10.44
C SER A 285 8.99 -16.99 9.16
N LEU A 286 7.66 -16.96 9.06
CA LEU A 286 6.93 -17.35 7.86
C LEU A 286 7.26 -16.42 6.68
N LEU A 287 7.22 -15.10 6.88
CA LEU A 287 7.63 -14.15 5.85
C LEU A 287 9.07 -14.39 5.39
N LYS A 288 9.99 -14.70 6.31
CA LYS A 288 11.37 -15.07 5.97
C LYS A 288 11.45 -16.35 5.14
N SER A 289 10.65 -17.36 5.43
CA SER A 289 10.68 -18.63 4.69
C SER A 289 10.20 -18.48 3.25
N VAL A 290 9.25 -17.58 3.00
CA VAL A 290 8.70 -17.24 1.68
C VAL A 290 9.34 -16.01 1.02
N ALA A 291 10.43 -15.48 1.59
CA ALA A 291 11.17 -14.37 1.01
C ALA A 291 12.04 -14.81 -0.17
N GLN A 292 12.14 -13.94 -1.17
CA GLN A 292 13.00 -14.11 -2.34
C GLN A 292 14.33 -13.40 -2.09
N ILE A 293 15.22 -14.05 -1.35
CA ILE A 293 16.55 -13.55 -0.99
C ILE A 293 17.60 -14.62 -1.27
N GLY A 294 18.86 -14.21 -1.43
CA GLY A 294 19.95 -15.14 -1.75
C GLY A 294 19.65 -15.96 -3.00
N ASP A 295 19.74 -17.29 -2.90
CA ASP A 295 19.49 -18.22 -4.01
C ASP A 295 18.02 -18.31 -4.42
N LYS A 296 17.09 -17.81 -3.58
CA LYS A 296 15.65 -17.71 -3.92
C LYS A 296 15.30 -16.42 -4.66
N ALA A 297 16.27 -15.52 -4.89
CA ALA A 297 16.03 -14.30 -5.64
C ALA A 297 15.60 -14.64 -7.08
N PHE A 298 14.54 -14.00 -7.56
CA PHE A 298 14.12 -14.17 -8.94
C PHE A 298 15.06 -13.40 -9.87
N VAL A 299 15.60 -14.07 -10.87
CA VAL A 299 16.45 -13.44 -11.89
C VAL A 299 15.62 -13.28 -13.15
N THR A 300 15.43 -12.04 -13.60
CA THR A 300 14.72 -11.80 -14.86
C THR A 300 15.51 -12.34 -16.04
N LYS A 301 14.86 -12.49 -17.18
CA LYS A 301 15.53 -12.81 -18.46
C LYS A 301 16.64 -11.82 -18.86
N TRP A 302 16.70 -10.66 -18.22
CA TRP A 302 17.70 -9.61 -18.45
C TRP A 302 18.80 -9.57 -17.39
N GLY A 303 18.82 -10.53 -16.46
CA GLY A 303 19.82 -10.61 -15.39
C GLY A 303 19.57 -9.67 -14.21
N GLU A 304 18.45 -8.94 -14.19
CA GLU A 304 18.06 -8.14 -13.02
C GLU A 304 17.60 -9.08 -11.89
N LYS A 305 18.13 -8.89 -10.68
CA LYS A 305 17.70 -9.65 -9.50
C LYS A 305 16.55 -8.93 -8.81
N LEU A 306 15.44 -9.63 -8.60
CA LEU A 306 14.33 -9.20 -7.77
C LEU A 306 14.46 -9.89 -6.42
N THR A 307 14.37 -9.07 -5.38
CA THR A 307 14.48 -9.55 -4.00
C THR A 307 13.39 -8.95 -3.13
N THR A 308 13.12 -9.61 -1.99
CA THR A 308 12.25 -9.04 -0.96
C THR A 308 12.84 -7.74 -0.44
N GLN A 309 12.23 -6.60 -0.82
CA GLN A 309 12.66 -5.27 -0.40
C GLN A 309 12.21 -4.96 1.02
N TRP A 310 11.04 -5.46 1.42
CA TRP A 310 10.59 -5.43 2.80
C TRP A 310 9.67 -6.59 3.17
N SER A 311 9.72 -6.95 4.45
CA SER A 311 8.84 -7.89 5.11
C SER A 311 8.15 -7.18 6.27
N ALA A 312 6.88 -6.86 6.09
CA ALA A 312 6.10 -6.03 7.00
C ALA A 312 5.09 -6.89 7.78
N VAL A 313 5.03 -6.67 9.09
CA VAL A 313 4.06 -7.26 10.00
C VAL A 313 3.26 -6.14 10.66
N TYR A 314 1.98 -6.06 10.30
CA TYR A 314 1.02 -5.15 10.90
C TYR A 314 0.31 -5.85 12.05
N MET A 315 0.23 -5.20 13.19
CA MET A 315 -0.24 -5.76 14.45
C MET A 315 -1.29 -4.85 15.10
N PRO A 316 -2.08 -5.36 16.07
CA PRO A 316 -3.14 -4.59 16.72
C PRO A 316 -2.61 -3.29 17.33
N LYS A 317 -3.52 -2.33 17.55
CA LYS A 317 -3.21 -0.98 18.09
C LYS A 317 -2.32 -0.13 17.17
N GLY A 318 -2.35 -0.39 15.86
CA GLY A 318 -1.68 0.45 14.87
C GLY A 318 -0.17 0.25 14.80
N LEU A 319 0.36 -0.92 15.16
CA LEU A 319 1.79 -1.18 15.18
C LEU A 319 2.25 -1.81 13.85
N LEU A 320 3.34 -1.31 13.28
CA LEU A 320 4.03 -1.88 12.13
C LEU A 320 5.44 -2.28 12.55
N LYS A 321 5.79 -3.56 12.41
CA LYS A 321 7.15 -4.04 12.52
C LYS A 321 7.62 -4.51 11.15
N VAL A 322 8.80 -4.06 10.70
CA VAL A 322 9.25 -4.30 9.32
C VAL A 322 10.76 -4.50 9.25
N CYS A 323 11.16 -5.48 8.45
CA CYS A 323 12.55 -5.69 8.04
C CYS A 323 12.72 -5.20 6.59
N PHE A 324 13.87 -4.63 6.28
CA PHE A 324 14.16 -4.09 4.95
C PHE A 324 15.38 -4.77 4.33
N GLY A 325 15.40 -4.88 3.01
CA GLY A 325 16.55 -5.42 2.25
C GLY A 325 16.92 -6.87 2.59
N GLY A 326 16.00 -7.65 3.14
CA GLY A 326 16.27 -9.01 3.59
C GLY A 326 17.08 -9.13 4.89
N ASP A 327 17.32 -8.02 5.62
CA ASP A 327 17.98 -8.05 6.93
C ASP A 327 16.98 -8.32 8.05
N TYR A 328 16.75 -9.60 8.34
CA TYR A 328 15.84 -10.04 9.41
C TYR A 328 16.41 -9.87 10.82
N ASN A 329 17.67 -9.46 10.97
CA ASN A 329 18.25 -9.15 12.27
C ASN A 329 17.92 -7.71 12.70
N LYS A 330 17.47 -6.87 11.77
CA LYS A 330 17.15 -5.46 12.02
C LYS A 330 15.66 -5.19 11.79
N VAL A 331 14.88 -5.32 12.87
CA VAL A 331 13.45 -5.01 12.88
C VAL A 331 13.24 -3.53 13.22
N PHE A 332 12.61 -2.78 12.32
CA PHE A 332 12.14 -1.43 12.59
C PHE A 332 10.71 -1.47 13.13
N THR A 333 10.39 -0.59 14.07
CA THR A 333 9.05 -0.51 14.67
C THR A 333 8.50 0.90 14.48
N PHE A 334 7.25 0.97 14.01
CA PHE A 334 6.49 2.20 13.83
C PHE A 334 5.10 2.03 14.40
N LYS A 335 4.46 3.15 14.72
CA LYS A 335 3.10 3.16 15.24
C LYS A 335 2.30 4.27 14.55
N ILE A 336 1.01 4.03 14.36
CA ILE A 336 0.07 5.08 13.97
C ILE A 336 0.08 6.16 15.06
N GLU A 337 0.38 7.39 14.64
CA GLU A 337 0.23 8.60 15.44
C GLU A 337 -1.11 9.24 15.06
N LYS A 338 -1.87 9.69 16.07
CA LYS A 338 -3.22 10.24 15.87
C LYS A 338 -3.19 11.72 15.58
#